data_AF-A0A937NKI8-F1
#
_entry.id   AF-A0A937NKI8-F1
#
_cell.length_a   1.000
_cell.length_b   1.000
_cell.length_c   1.000
_cell.angle_alpha   90.00
_cell.angle_beta   90.00
_cell.angle_gamma   90.00
#
_symmetry.space_group_name_H-M   'P 1'
#
loop_
_entity.id
_entity.type
_entity.pdbx_description
1 polymer ?
#
loop_
_entity_poly.entity_id
_entity_poly.type
_entity_poly.pdbx_seq_one_letter_code
_entity_poly.pdbx_strand_id
1 'polypeptide(L)' 'MSSERIKELEKQIAELKRRWPAHSVPPTMFQQLDELEEELERELKKATEEKSSAKAEGHGGL' A
#
# COMPACT_ATOMS: atom_id res chain seq x y z
N MET A 1 -5.49 -13.15 1.54
CA MET A 1 -4.03 -12.96 1.47
C MET A 1 -3.64 -11.49 1.26
N SER A 2 -4.23 -10.74 0.31
CA SER A 2 -3.84 -9.34 0.06
C SER A 2 -4.08 -8.40 1.26
N SER A 3 -5.13 -8.63 2.04
CA SER A 3 -5.44 -7.83 3.23
C SER A 3 -4.46 -8.01 4.41
N GLU A 4 -3.77 -9.14 4.50
CA GLU A 4 -2.77 -9.38 5.54
C GLU A 4 -1.47 -8.63 5.22
N ARG A 5 -1.07 -8.64 3.94
CA ARG A 5 0.12 -7.91 3.46
C ARG A 5 -0.02 -6.41 3.63
N ILE A 6 -1.20 -5.85 3.29
CA ILE A 6 -1.53 -4.43 3.50
C ILE A 6 -1.34 -4.04 4.97
N LYS A 7 -1.89 -4.81 5.90
CA LYS A 7 -1.76 -4.53 7.35
C LYS A 7 -0.32 -4.58 7.84
N GLU A 8 0.48 -5.51 7.31
CA GLU A 8 1.90 -5.61 7.67
C GLU A 8 2.70 -4.41 7.16
N LEU A 9 2.43 -3.94 5.95
CA LEU A 9 3.03 -2.74 5.38
C LEU A 9 2.65 -1.49 6.18
N GLU A 10 1.37 -1.30 6.51
CA GLU A 10 0.91 -0.19 7.35
C GLU A 10 1.60 -0.18 8.73
N LYS A 11 1.76 -1.37 9.33
CA LYS A 11 2.44 -1.52 10.63
C LYS A 11 3.92 -1.13 10.53
N GLN A 12 4.62 -1.58 9.49
CA GLN A 12 6.02 -1.23 9.25
C GLN A 12 6.19 0.28 9.04
N ILE A 13 5.32 0.90 8.24
CA ILE A 13 5.30 2.34 8.00
C ILE A 13 5.10 3.11 9.31
N ALA A 14 4.13 2.70 10.13
CA ALA A 14 3.84 3.34 11.40
C ALA A 14 5.00 3.20 12.40
N GLU A 15 5.65 2.04 12.44
CA GLU A 15 6.83 1.82 13.27
C GLU A 15 8.03 2.66 12.81
N LEU A 16 8.27 2.71 11.49
CA LEU A 16 9.33 3.51 10.89
C LEU A 16 9.12 5.00 11.20
N LYS A 17 7.91 5.52 10.99
CA LYS A 17 7.52 6.89 11.33
C LYS A 17 7.62 7.21 12.82
N ARG A 18 7.34 6.24 13.73
CA ARG A 18 7.54 6.44 15.17
C ARG A 18 9.01 6.58 15.56
N ARG A 19 9.93 5.97 14.82
CA ARG A 19 11.38 6.08 15.03
C ARG A 19 11.99 7.30 14.34
N TRP A 20 11.20 8.09 13.60
CA TRP A 20 11.74 9.25 12.90
C TRP A 20 12.24 10.33 13.86
N PRO A 21 13.45 10.88 13.61
CA PRO A 21 13.95 12.01 14.38
C PRO A 21 13.09 13.25 14.11
N ALA A 22 12.72 13.98 15.16
CA ALA A 22 11.84 15.15 15.07
C ALA A 22 12.44 16.36 14.33
N HIS A 23 13.72 16.29 13.95
CA HIS A 23 14.48 17.43 13.43
C HIS A 23 15.07 17.17 12.04
N SER A 24 15.44 15.92 11.73
CA SER A 24 16.00 15.53 10.44
C SER A 24 15.72 14.06 10.18
N VAL A 25 14.91 13.78 9.16
CA VAL A 25 14.68 12.41 8.70
C VAL A 25 15.88 12.00 7.83
N PRO A 26 16.58 10.90 8.16
CA PRO A 26 17.66 10.39 7.33
C PRO A 26 17.14 10.03 5.93
N PRO A 27 17.87 10.33 4.84
CA PRO A 27 17.47 9.96 3.49
C PRO A 27 17.26 8.45 3.35
N THR A 28 18.01 7.64 4.09
CA THR A 28 17.84 6.18 4.13
C THR A 28 16.51 5.75 4.75
N MET A 29 16.01 6.45 5.78
CA MET A 29 14.69 6.18 6.37
C MET A 29 13.57 6.69 5.49
N PHE A 30 13.78 7.83 4.80
CA PHE A 30 12.82 8.36 3.85
C PHE A 30 12.65 7.42 2.66
N GLN A 31 13.76 6.91 2.11
CA GLN A 31 13.76 5.97 1.00
C GLN A 31 13.07 4.65 1.37
N GLN A 32 13.34 4.12 2.57
CA GLN A 32 12.61 2.96 3.11
C GLN A 32 11.11 3.23 3.28
N LEU A 33 10.72 4.43 3.70
CA LEU A 33 9.30 4.78 3.79
C LEU A 33 8.66 4.80 2.40
N ASP A 34 9.31 5.44 1.43
CA ASP A 34 8.83 5.57 0.05
C ASP A 34 8.60 4.18 -0.58
N GLU A 35 9.54 3.25 -0.39
CA GLU A 35 9.41 1.86 -0.84
C GLU A 35 8.21 1.14 -0.18
N LEU A 36 8.02 1.31 1.14
CA LEU A 36 6.90 0.70 1.86
C LEU A 36 5.55 1.30 1.46
N GLU A 37 5.48 2.62 1.27
CA GLU A 37 4.28 3.34 0.84
C GLU A 37 3.91 2.96 -0.61
N GLU A 38 4.90 2.79 -1.49
CA GLU A 38 4.69 2.34 -2.86
C GLU A 38 4.21 0.87 -2.93
N GLU A 39 4.80 -0.04 -2.14
CA GLU A 39 4.34 -1.44 -2.07
C GLU A 39 2.89 -1.52 -1.57
N LEU A 40 2.54 -0.71 -0.56
CA LEU A 40 1.19 -0.62 -0.01
C LEU A 40 0.19 -0.16 -1.08
N GLU A 41 0.53 0.87 -1.86
CA GLU A 41 -0.32 1.37 -2.94
C GLU A 41 -0.53 0.30 -4.02
N ARG A 42 0.53 -0.42 -4.42
CA ARG A 42 0.44 -1.50 -5.41
C ARG A 42 -0.48 -2.62 -4.92
N GLU A 43 -0.36 -3.03 -3.66
CA GLU A 43 -1.20 -4.08 -3.08
C GLU A 43 -2.66 -3.64 -2.93
N LEU A 44 -2.91 -2.38 -2.56
CA LEU A 44 -4.25 -1.79 -2.54
C LEU A 44 -4.86 -1.76 -3.94
N LYS A 45 -4.12 -1.30 -4.95
CA LYS A 45 -4.57 -1.28 -6.35
C LYS A 45 -4.94 -2.68 -6.82
N LYS A 46 -4.07 -3.67 -6.62
CA LYS A 46 -4.35 -5.09 -6.91
C LYS A 46 -5.62 -5.56 -6.22
N ALA A 47 -5.77 -5.32 -4.92
CA ALA A 47 -6.96 -5.71 -4.17
C ALA A 47 -8.24 -5.03 -4.68
N THR A 48 -8.15 -3.81 -5.24
CA THR A 48 -9.29 -3.09 -5.83
C THR A 48 -9.61 -3.52 -7.26
N GLU A 49 -8.59 -3.85 -8.05
CA GLU A 49 -8.71 -4.32 -9.43
C GLU A 49 -9.26 -5.76 -9.46
N GLU A 50 -8.82 -6.63 -8.55
CA GLU A 50 -9.39 -7.97 -8.39
C GLU A 50 -10.89 -7.93 -8.06
N LYS A 51 -11.34 -6.93 -7.29
CA LYS A 51 -12.76 -6.71 -7.01
C LYS A 51 -13.54 -6.08 -8.17
N SER A 52 -12.87 -5.33 -9.04
CA SER A 52 -13.52 -4.59 -10.14
C SER A 52 -13.62 -5.42 -11.42
N SER A 53 -12.67 -6.33 -11.67
CA SER A 53 -12.73 -7.26 -12.81
C SER A 53 -13.96 -8.17 -12.74
N ALA A 54 -14.43 -8.54 -11.54
CA ALA A 54 -15.65 -9.33 -11.36
C ALA A 54 -16.97 -8.60 -11.69
N LYS A 55 -16.95 -7.29 -12.00
CA LYS A 55 -18.16 -6.49 -12.26
C LYS A 55 -18.31 -5.99 -13.70
N ALA A 56 -17.33 -6.26 -14.58
CA ALA A 56 -17.34 -5.76 -15.96
C ALA A 56 -18.02 -6.70 -16.99
N GLU A 57 -18.43 -7.91 -16.62
CA GLU A 57 -19.27 -8.77 -17.48
C GLU A 57 -20.75 -8.57 -17.15
N GLY A 58 -21.39 -7.55 -17.73
CA GLY A 58 -22.82 -7.35 -17.51
C GLY A 58 -23.46 -6.05 -17.97
N HIS A 59 -23.01 -5.41 -19.05
CA HIS A 59 -23.88 -4.46 -19.75
C HIS A 59 -23.45 -4.23 -21.20
N GLY A 60 -24.24 -4.79 -22.12
CA GLY A 60 -24.08 -4.62 -23.57
C GLY A 60 -24.87 -5.65 -24.35
N GLY A 61 -26.07 -6.00 -23.86
CA GLY A 61 -27.05 -6.75 -24.63
C GLY A 61 -28.05 -5.78 -25.25
N LEU A 62 -28.40 -6.09 -26.51
CA LEU A 62 -29.41 -5.50 -27.40
C LEU A 62 -28.90 -4.39 -28.34
#